data_AF-X1U3N4-F1
#
_entry.id   AF-X1U3N4-F1
#
_cell.length_a   1.000
_cell.length_b   1.000
_cell.length_c   1.000
_cell.angle_alpha   90.00
_cell.angle_beta   90.00
_cell.angle_gamma   90.00
#
_symmetry.space_group_name_H-M   'P 1'
#
loop_
_entity.id
_entity.type
_entity.pdbx_description
1 polymer ?
#
loop_
_entity_poly.entity_id
_entity_poly.type
_entity_poly.pdbx_seq_one_letter_code
_entity_poly.pdbx_strand_id
1 'polypeptide(L)' 'MKTLKAINAFLEAKADLSPRTLEQYRASLQYLEHECPKMPKKPQPIRSALSRVNKLWVRDAYWRVWKSFFRWCWREYSL' A
#
# COMPACT_ATOMS: atom_id res chain seq x y z
N MET A 1 10.44 -5.95 -7.88
CA MET A 1 10.10 -6.56 -6.57
C MET A 1 8.63 -6.99 -6.56
N LYS A 2 8.26 -8.10 -5.91
CA LYS A 2 6.85 -8.49 -5.71
C LYS A 2 6.21 -7.57 -4.67
N THR A 3 4.97 -7.15 -4.89
CA THR A 3 4.27 -6.23 -3.98
C THR A 3 4.06 -6.87 -2.60
N LEU A 4 3.73 -8.17 -2.53
CA LEU A 4 3.59 -8.89 -1.26
C LEU A 4 4.85 -8.82 -0.36
N LYS A 5 6.05 -8.95 -0.94
CA LYS A 5 7.31 -8.84 -0.19
C LYS A 5 7.49 -7.43 0.39
N ALA A 6 7.15 -6.41 -0.41
CA ALA A 6 7.19 -5.01 0.01
C ALA A 6 6.22 -4.74 1.16
N ILE A 7 5.01 -5.31 1.09
CA ILE A 7 3.96 -5.15 2.09
C ILE A 7 4.40 -5.70 3.43
N ASN A 8 4.95 -6.92 3.46
CA ASN A 8 5.43 -7.51 4.70
C ASN A 8 6.53 -6.65 5.34
N ALA A 9 7.52 -6.24 4.56
CA ALA A 9 8.60 -5.38 5.05
C ALA A 9 8.09 -4.01 5.54
N PHE A 10 7.09 -3.43 4.87
CA PHE A 10 6.46 -2.18 5.30
C PHE A 10 5.70 -2.34 6.62
N LEU A 11 4.98 -3.46 6.81
CA LEU A 11 4.26 -3.74 8.04
C LEU A 11 5.22 -4.02 9.21
N GLU A 12 6.32 -4.73 8.96
CA GLU A 12 7.41 -4.94 9.93
C GLU A 12 8.04 -3.60 10.35
N ALA A 13 8.29 -2.70 9.40
CA ALA A 13 8.77 -1.34 9.67
C ALA A 13 7.74 -0.43 10.38
N LYS A 14 6.51 -0.91 10.56
CA LYS A 14 5.41 -0.25 11.27
C LYS A 14 4.93 -1.02 12.49
N ALA A 15 5.75 -1.94 13.00
CA ALA A 15 5.43 -2.75 14.18
C ALA A 15 5.14 -1.93 15.46
N ASP A 16 5.47 -0.64 15.47
CA ASP A 16 5.10 0.32 16.54
C ASP A 16 3.61 0.68 16.56
N LEU A 17 2.87 0.41 15.49
CA LEU A 17 1.44 0.69 15.39
C LEU A 17 0.59 -0.36 16.13
N SER A 18 -0.62 0.05 16.52
CA SER A 18 -1.57 -0.87 17.14
C SER A 18 -1.90 -2.06 16.22
N PRO A 19 -2.15 -3.27 16.76
CA PRO A 19 -2.48 -4.45 15.96
C PRO A 19 -3.66 -4.22 15.01
N ARG A 20 -4.70 -3.51 15.50
CA ARG A 20 -5.88 -3.14 14.71
C ARG A 20 -5.51 -2.25 13.52
N THR A 21 -4.58 -1.31 13.69
CA THR A 21 -4.09 -0.45 12.61
C THR A 21 -3.29 -1.27 11.58
N LEU A 22 -2.46 -2.20 12.03
CA LEU A 22 -1.70 -3.09 11.16
C LEU A 22 -2.61 -3.99 10.33
N GLU A 23 -3.70 -4.52 10.91
CA GLU A 23 -4.71 -5.28 10.17
C GLU A 23 -5.40 -4.43 9.10
N GLN A 24 -5.77 -3.20 9.42
CA GLN A 24 -6.36 -2.26 8.44
C GLN A 24 -5.37 -1.96 7.30
N TYR A 25 -4.10 -1.74 7.62
CA TYR A 25 -3.07 -1.51 6.62
C TYR A 25 -2.89 -2.74 5.74
N ARG A 26 -2.78 -3.93 6.34
CA ARG A 26 -2.69 -5.20 5.62
C ARG A 26 -3.85 -5.39 4.65
N ALA A 27 -5.10 -5.21 5.10
CA ALA A 27 -6.27 -5.36 4.25
C ALA A 27 -6.24 -4.39 3.05
N SER A 28 -5.90 -3.12 3.30
CA SER A 28 -5.80 -2.12 2.23
C SER A 28 -4.68 -2.43 1.24
N LEU A 29 -3.54 -2.96 1.71
CA LEU A 29 -2.38 -3.26 0.90
C LEU A 29 -2.54 -4.56 0.12
N GLN A 30 -3.27 -5.55 0.66
CA GLN A 30 -3.65 -6.75 -0.07
C GLN A 30 -4.53 -6.41 -1.29
N TYR A 31 -5.45 -5.46 -1.16
CA TYR A 31 -6.20 -4.96 -2.32
C TYR A 31 -5.25 -4.35 -3.37
N LEU A 32 -4.27 -3.55 -2.94
CA LEU A 32 -3.26 -3.01 -3.85
C LEU A 32 -2.42 -4.11 -4.51
N GLU A 33 -2.08 -5.18 -3.79
CA GLU A 33 -1.31 -6.31 -4.33
C GLU A 33 -2.07 -7.07 -5.41
N HIS A 34 -3.37 -7.29 -5.20
CA HIS A 34 -4.25 -7.90 -6.19
C HIS A 34 -4.29 -7.08 -7.50
N GLU A 35 -4.41 -5.75 -7.35
CA GLU A 35 -4.47 -4.82 -8.47
C GLU A 35 -3.11 -4.56 -9.13
N CYS A 36 -2.04 -4.63 -8.33
CA CYS A 36 -0.65 -4.34 -8.72
C CYS A 36 0.28 -5.41 -8.13
N PRO A 37 0.38 -6.61 -8.73
CA PRO A 37 1.19 -7.71 -8.20
C PRO A 37 2.70 -7.44 -8.25
N LYS A 38 3.12 -6.55 -9.15
CA LYS A 38 4.48 -6.02 -9.23
C LYS A 38 4.49 -4.60 -8.68
N MET A 39 5.50 -4.31 -7.86
CA MET A 39 5.64 -2.99 -7.23
C MET A 39 5.74 -1.92 -8.33
N PRO A 40 4.84 -0.93 -8.36
CA PRO A 40 4.87 0.10 -9.39
C PRO A 40 6.07 1.02 -9.15
N LYS A 41 6.74 1.43 -10.24
CA LYS A 41 7.80 2.46 -10.22
C LYS A 41 7.26 3.89 -10.35
N LYS A 42 6.00 4.02 -10.78
CA LYS A 42 5.32 5.30 -10.96
C LYS A 42 4.08 5.32 -10.06
N PRO A 43 3.56 6.49 -9.68
CA PRO A 43 2.33 6.58 -8.89
C PRO A 43 1.06 6.26 -9.71
N GLN A 44 1.13 6.19 -11.04
CA GLN A 44 -0.02 5.96 -11.93
C GLN A 44 -0.78 4.67 -11.66
N PRO A 45 -0.14 3.49 -11.51
CA PRO A 45 -0.85 2.24 -11.17
C PRO A 45 -1.61 2.33 -9.85
N ILE A 46 -1.05 3.00 -8.84
CA ILE A 46 -1.70 3.22 -7.54
C ILE A 46 -2.95 4.09 -7.72
N ARG A 47 -2.88 5.16 -8.52
CA ARG A 47 -4.03 6.01 -8.83
C ARG A 47 -5.11 5.25 -9.61
N SER A 48 -4.70 4.34 -10.51
CA SER A 48 -5.62 3.49 -11.28
C SER A 48 -6.31 2.43 -10.42
N ALA A 49 -5.60 1.84 -9.45
CA ALA A 49 -6.21 0.96 -8.46
C ALA A 49 -7.19 1.75 -7.57
N LEU A 50 -6.83 3.01 -7.26
CA LEU A 50 -7.64 3.86 -6.39
C LEU A 50 -8.96 4.28 -7.05
N SER A 51 -8.97 4.48 -8.38
CA SER A 51 -10.19 4.80 -9.13
C SER A 51 -11.20 3.64 -9.17
N ARG A 52 -10.77 2.41 -8.88
CA ARG A 52 -11.66 1.22 -8.80
C ARG A 52 -12.37 1.10 -7.45
N VAL A 53 -11.99 1.92 -6.46
CA VAL A 53 -12.63 1.95 -5.14
C VAL A 53 -13.83 2.89 -5.17
N ASN A 54 -15.04 2.32 -5.17
CA ASN A 54 -16.30 3.07 -5.29
C ASN A 54 -16.66 3.93 -4.06
N LYS A 55 -16.26 3.50 -2.86
CA LYS A 55 -16.61 4.21 -1.62
C LYS A 55 -15.59 5.32 -1.35
N LEU A 56 -16.05 6.58 -1.34
CA LEU A 56 -15.19 7.76 -1.14
C LEU A 56 -14.32 7.69 0.13
N TRP A 57 -14.92 7.32 1.27
CA TRP A 57 -14.19 7.24 2.54
C TRP A 57 -13.15 6.10 2.56
N VAL A 58 -13.45 4.97 1.90
CA VAL A 58 -12.49 3.86 1.73
C VAL A 58 -11.35 4.31 0.84
N ARG A 59 -11.68 5.03 -0.24
CA ARG A 59 -10.70 5.58 -1.18
C ARG A 59 -9.72 6.52 -0.47
N ASP A 60 -10.20 7.43 0.36
CA ASP A 60 -9.31 8.33 1.11
C ASP A 60 -8.43 7.59 2.12
N ALA A 61 -8.99 6.61 2.82
CA ALA A 61 -8.23 5.76 3.75
C ALA A 61 -7.12 4.98 3.01
N TYR A 62 -7.48 4.33 1.89
CA TYR A 62 -6.55 3.55 1.07
C TYR A 62 -5.48 4.45 0.48
N TRP A 63 -5.83 5.64 -0.02
CA TRP A 63 -4.86 6.58 -0.56
C TRP A 63 -3.78 6.97 0.44
N ARG A 64 -4.15 7.24 1.71
CA ARG A 64 -3.18 7.58 2.76
C ARG A 64 -2.18 6.44 2.98
N VAL A 65 -2.69 5.20 3.11
CA VAL A 65 -1.85 4.03 3.34
C VAL A 65 -0.97 3.75 2.13
N TRP A 66 -1.54 3.72 0.92
CA TRP A 66 -0.82 3.40 -0.31
C TRP A 66 0.23 4.45 -0.67
N LYS A 67 -0.06 5.73 -0.42
CA LYS A 67 0.92 6.82 -0.59
C LYS A 67 2.08 6.67 0.38
N SER A 68 1.80 6.35 1.65
CA SER A 68 2.81 6.11 2.68
C SER A 68 3.70 4.91 2.31
N PHE A 69 3.07 3.80 1.94
CA PHE A 69 3.71 2.58 1.46
C PHE A 69 4.60 2.84 0.24
N PHE A 70 4.08 3.50 -0.81
CA PHE A 70 4.86 3.82 -2.01
C PHE A 70 6.07 4.70 -1.70
N ARG A 71 5.90 5.74 -0.86
CA ARG A 71 6.99 6.62 -0.44
C ARG A 71 8.05 5.87 0.37
N TRP A 72 7.63 4.97 1.25
CA TRP A 72 8.54 4.14 2.03
C TRP A 72 9.33 3.21 1.12
N CYS A 73 8.67 2.49 0.22
CA CYS A 73 9.35 1.61 -0.73
C CYS A 73 10.30 2.37 -1.67
N TRP A 74 9.96 3.59 -2.08
CA TRP A 74 10.84 4.42 -2.89
C TRP A 74 12.15 4.73 -2.16
N ARG A 75 12.09 5.00 -0.85
CA ARG A 75 13.27 5.28 -0.02
C ARG A 75 14.11 4.02 0.22
N GLU A 76 13.47 2.93 0.62
CA GLU A 76 14.17 1.69 0.99
C GLU A 76 14.80 0.98 -0.20
N TYR A 77 14.12 0.98 -1.35
CA TYR A 77 14.52 0.17 -2.50
C TYR A 77 15.05 1.01 -3.68
N SER A 78 15.16 2.33 -3.53
CA SER A 78 15.61 3.26 -4.59
C SER A 78 14.94 2.96 -5.95
N LEU A 79 13.60 2.85 -5.93
CA LEU A 79 12.79 2.45 -7.10
C LEU A 79 12.83 3.45 -8.26
#